data_AF-A0A2K6GY49-F1
#
_entry.id   AF-A0A2K6GY49-F1
#
_cell.length_a   1.000
_cell.length_b   1.000
_cell.length_c   1.000
_cell.angle_alpha   90.00
_cell.angle_beta   90.00
_cell.angle_gamma   90.00
#
_symmetry.space_group_name_H-M   'P 1'
#
loop_
_entity.id
_entity.type
_entity.pdbx_description
1 polymer ?
#
loop_
_entity_poly.entity_id
_entity_poly.type
_entity_poly.pdbx_seq_one_letter_code
_entity_poly.pdbx_strand_id
1 'polypeptide(L)'
;MADKVLKEKRRQFVRSVGTGTINGLLDELLEKRVLNQEEMEKVRDENSTVMDKARALIDAVIRKGPQASRIFITHICNDDCHLAQMLELSSGPQSGKD
;
A
#
# COMPACT_ATOMS: atom_id res chain seq x y z
N MET A 1 14.14 3.68 5.96
CA MET A 1 13.93 2.99 4.67
C MET A 1 12.43 2.78 4.50
N ALA A 2 11.91 2.87 3.27
CA ALA A 2 10.45 2.87 3.01
C ALA A 2 9.75 1.57 3.45
N ASP A 3 10.45 0.44 3.38
CA ASP A 3 9.98 -0.88 3.83
C ASP A 3 9.69 -0.91 5.34
N LYS A 4 10.52 -0.27 6.17
CA LYS A 4 10.29 -0.16 7.62
C LYS A 4 9.04 0.66 7.91
N VAL A 5 8.89 1.81 7.24
CA VAL A 5 7.71 2.68 7.41
C VAL A 5 6.44 1.93 7.04
N LEU A 6 6.42 1.23 5.90
CA LEU A 6 5.26 0.41 5.53
C LEU A 6 5.00 -0.72 6.53
N LYS A 7 6.05 -1.35 7.07
CA LYS A 7 5.89 -2.40 8.08
C LYS A 7 5.23 -1.87 9.35
N GLU A 8 5.56 -0.65 9.79
CA GLU A 8 4.93 -0.01 10.94
C GLU A 8 3.51 0.46 10.64
N LYS A 9 3.30 1.06 9.46
CA LYS A 9 2.00 1.57 9.01
C LYS A 9 1.06 0.48 8.49
N ARG A 10 1.52 -0.76 8.38
CA ARG A 10 0.75 -1.93 7.93
C ARG A 10 -0.60 -2.08 8.61
N ARG A 11 -0.62 -1.99 9.95
CA ARG A 11 -1.86 -2.20 10.70
C ARG A 11 -2.88 -1.09 10.42
N GLN A 12 -2.39 0.12 10.20
CA GLN A 12 -3.20 1.30 9.91
C GLN A 12 -3.71 1.24 8.46
N PHE A 13 -2.84 0.87 7.51
CA PHE A 13 -3.18 0.66 6.11
C PHE A 13 -4.32 -0.34 5.96
N VAL A 14 -4.18 -1.52 6.56
CA VAL A 14 -5.18 -2.61 6.49
C VAL A 14 -6.56 -2.18 7.00
N ARG A 15 -6.62 -1.25 7.95
CA ARG A 15 -7.89 -0.78 8.54
C ARG A 15 -8.54 0.37 7.77
N SER A 16 -7.73 1.16 7.06
CA SER A 16 -8.18 2.39 6.41
C SER A 16 -8.30 2.26 4.89
N VAL A 17 -7.59 1.32 4.26
CA VAL A 17 -7.58 1.16 2.81
C VAL A 17 -8.90 0.56 2.31
N GLY A 18 -9.43 1.11 1.23
CA GLY A 18 -10.60 0.59 0.53
C GLY A 18 -10.23 -0.39 -0.59
N THR A 19 -11.21 -1.17 -1.04
CA THR A 19 -11.03 -2.11 -2.16
C THR A 19 -10.57 -1.43 -3.45
N GLY A 20 -11.03 -0.20 -3.71
CA GLY A 20 -10.63 0.59 -4.88
C GLY A 20 -9.13 0.84 -4.89
N THR A 21 -8.61 1.41 -3.80
CA THR A 21 -7.18 1.70 -3.63
C THR A 21 -6.33 0.42 -3.67
N ILE A 22 -6.82 -0.70 -3.10
CA ILE A 22 -6.12 -2.00 -3.19
C ILE A 22 -5.97 -2.45 -4.65
N ASN A 23 -7.04 -2.39 -5.44
CA ASN A 23 -7.00 -2.80 -6.84
C ASN A 23 -6.08 -1.90 -7.66
N GLY A 24 -6.16 -0.57 -7.49
CA GLY A 24 -5.26 0.37 -8.15
C GLY A 24 -3.78 0.11 -7.81
N LEU A 25 -3.49 -0.17 -6.54
CA LEU A 25 -2.14 -0.54 -6.10
C LEU A 25 -1.67 -1.87 -6.71
N LEU A 26 -2.55 -2.87 -6.81
CA LEU A 26 -2.21 -4.14 -7.44
C LEU A 26 -1.87 -3.95 -8.92
N ASP A 27 -2.67 -3.16 -9.64
CA ASP A 27 -2.45 -2.85 -11.06
C ASP A 27 -1.13 -2.08 -11.27
N GLU A 28 -0.86 -1.06 -10.46
CA GLU A 28 0.40 -0.30 -10.50
C GLU A 28 1.63 -1.18 -10.22
N LEU A 29 1.54 -2.05 -9.21
CA LEU A 29 2.63 -2.96 -8.86
C LEU A 29 2.86 -4.02 -9.95
N LEU A 30 1.80 -4.45 -10.64
CA LEU A 30 1.91 -5.35 -11.79
C LEU A 30 2.55 -4.61 -12.99
N GLU A 31 2.10 -3.40 -13.30
CA GLU A 31 2.63 -2.57 -14.39
C GLU A 31 4.14 -2.30 -14.19
N LYS A 32 4.52 -1.94 -12.96
CA LYS A 32 5.93 -1.71 -12.58
C LYS A 32 6.73 -3.00 -12.43
N ARG A 33 6.15 -4.17 -12.75
CA ARG A 33 6.75 -5.52 -12.63
C ARG A 33 7.29 -5.84 -11.24
N VAL A 34 6.70 -5.23 -10.21
CA VAL A 34 7.00 -5.54 -8.81
C VAL A 34 6.32 -6.85 -8.41
N LEU A 35 5.04 -6.98 -8.77
CA LEU A 35 4.27 -8.20 -8.65
C LEU A 35 4.12 -8.87 -10.02
N ASN A 36 4.03 -10.19 -10.02
CA ASN A 36 3.67 -10.97 -11.20
C ASN A 36 2.15 -11.20 -11.21
N GLN A 37 1.61 -11.60 -12.36
CA GLN A 37 0.20 -11.92 -12.50
C GLN A 37 -0.27 -12.97 -11.48
N GLU A 38 0.51 -14.04 -11.28
CA GLU A 38 0.22 -15.08 -10.29
C GLU A 38 0.13 -14.53 -8.85
N GLU A 39 1.07 -13.65 -8.46
CA GLU A 39 1.06 -13.03 -7.12
C GLU A 39 -0.13 -12.09 -6.93
N MET A 40 -0.52 -11.36 -8.00
CA MET A 40 -1.68 -10.48 -7.98
C MET A 40 -2.98 -11.27 -7.83
N GLU A 41 -3.15 -12.33 -8.63
CA GLU A 41 -4.31 -13.23 -8.55
C GLU A 41 -4.40 -13.87 -7.17
N LYS A 42 -3.28 -14.33 -6.63
CA LYS A 42 -3.20 -14.87 -5.28
C LYS A 42 -3.70 -13.87 -4.22
N VAL A 43 -3.28 -12.60 -4.30
CA VAL A 43 -3.79 -11.56 -3.39
C VAL A 43 -5.30 -11.32 -3.59
N ARG A 44 -5.81 -11.40 -4.82
CA ARG A 44 -7.23 -11.15 -5.11
C ARG A 44 -8.15 -12.31 -4.70
N ASP A 45 -7.71 -13.55 -4.93
CA ASP A 45 -8.52 -14.76 -4.81
C ASP A 45 -8.37 -15.47 -3.46
N GLU A 46 -7.18 -15.45 -2.84
CA GLU A 46 -7.00 -16.10 -1.52
C GLU A 46 -7.61 -15.31 -0.36
N ASN A 47 -7.90 -14.02 -0.55
CA ASN A 47 -8.33 -13.14 0.54
C ASN A 47 -9.83 -12.83 0.43
N SER A 48 -10.61 -13.40 1.35
CA SER A 48 -12.08 -13.20 1.38
C SER A 48 -12.50 -11.78 1.78
N THR A 49 -11.67 -11.06 2.54
CA THR A 49 -11.99 -9.70 3.02
C THR A 49 -11.02 -8.65 2.49
N VAL A 50 -11.49 -7.39 2.46
CA VAL A 50 -10.66 -6.22 2.09
C VAL A 50 -9.42 -6.11 2.99
N MET A 51 -9.57 -6.42 4.27
CA MET A 51 -8.48 -6.37 5.24
C MET A 51 -7.42 -7.44 4.95
N ASP A 52 -7.84 -8.66 4.62
CA ASP A 52 -6.91 -9.74 4.27
C ASP A 52 -6.16 -9.40 2.97
N LYS A 53 -6.86 -8.85 1.96
CA LYS A 53 -6.25 -8.37 0.71
C LYS A 53 -5.19 -7.31 0.97
N ALA A 54 -5.53 -6.31 1.76
CA ALA A 54 -4.60 -5.25 2.14
C ALA A 54 -3.37 -5.79 2.88
N ARG A 55 -3.58 -6.79 3.75
CA ARG A 55 -2.52 -7.41 4.53
C ARG A 55 -1.57 -8.20 3.65
N ALA A 56 -2.09 -8.97 2.70
CA ALA A 56 -1.30 -9.72 1.73
C ALA A 56 -0.53 -8.79 0.78
N LEU A 57 -1.21 -7.75 0.27
CA LEU A 57 -0.62 -6.75 -0.62
C LEU A 57 0.61 -6.07 0.00
N ILE A 58 0.47 -5.51 1.20
CA ILE A 58 1.57 -4.79 1.84
C ILE A 58 2.71 -5.73 2.25
N ASP A 59 2.42 -6.97 2.66
CA ASP A 59 3.45 -7.98 2.93
C ASP A 59 4.23 -8.34 1.66
N ALA A 60 3.56 -8.48 0.52
CA ALA A 60 4.21 -8.74 -0.76
C ALA A 60 5.15 -7.59 -1.15
N VAL A 61 4.70 -6.34 -0.99
CA VAL A 61 5.51 -5.13 -1.24
C VAL A 61 6.73 -5.06 -0.33
N ILE A 62 6.57 -5.31 0.98
CA ILE A 62 7.69 -5.31 1.95
C ILE A 62 8.69 -6.42 1.59
N ARG A 63 8.23 -7.61 1.20
CA ARG A 63 9.08 -8.73 0.78
C ARG A 63 9.88 -8.44 -0.48
N LYS A 64 9.33 -7.66 -1.42
CA LYS A 64 10.04 -7.23 -2.63
C LYS A 64 11.12 -6.20 -2.32
N GLY A 65 10.96 -5.42 -1.25
CA GLY A 65 11.98 -4.54 -0.72
C GLY A 65 11.68 -3.05 -0.89
N PRO A 66 12.69 -2.18 -0.70
CA PRO A 66 12.49 -0.75 -0.57
C PRO A 66 12.02 -0.08 -1.88
N GLN A 67 12.37 -0.62 -3.05
CA GLN A 67 11.92 -0.09 -4.34
C GLN A 67 10.40 -0.23 -4.51
N ALA A 68 9.87 -1.43 -4.26
CA ALA A 68 8.44 -1.71 -4.24
C ALA A 68 7.71 -0.81 -3.24
N SER A 69 8.29 -0.67 -2.04
CA SER A 69 7.74 0.16 -0.98
C SER A 69 7.62 1.64 -1.39
N ARG A 70 8.60 2.18 -2.14
CA ARG A 70 8.53 3.56 -2.65
C ARG A 70 7.43 3.74 -3.69
N ILE A 71 7.30 2.80 -4.63
CA ILE A 71 6.24 2.84 -5.65
C ILE A 71 4.87 2.83 -4.97
N PHE A 72 4.68 1.92 -4.02
CA PHE A 72 3.46 1.79 -3.24
C PHE A 72 3.08 3.09 -2.51
N ILE A 73 4.03 3.71 -1.79
CA ILE A 73 3.79 4.98 -1.10
C ILE A 73 3.45 6.10 -2.09
N THR A 74 4.17 6.16 -3.21
CA THR A 74 3.96 7.19 -4.24
C THR A 74 2.57 7.09 -4.84
N HIS A 75 2.12 5.87 -5.16
CA HIS A 75 0.79 5.64 -5.71
C HIS A 75 -0.29 6.00 -4.69
N ILE A 76 -0.17 5.60 -3.41
CA ILE A 76 -1.10 6.02 -2.36
C ILE A 76 -1.15 7.55 -2.26
N CYS A 77 0.00 8.24 -2.33
CA CYS A 77 0.03 9.70 -2.28
C CYS A 77 -0.62 10.37 -3.49
N ASN A 78 -0.65 9.71 -4.65
CA ASN A 78 -1.22 10.27 -5.88
C ASN A 78 -2.71 9.94 -6.05
N ASP A 79 -3.10 8.72 -5.72
CA ASP A 79 -4.47 8.20 -5.88
C ASP A 79 -5.34 8.50 -4.65
N ASP A 80 -4.75 8.46 -3.45
CA ASP A 80 -5.48 8.50 -2.19
C ASP A 80 -4.75 9.36 -1.14
N CYS A 81 -4.73 10.68 -1.39
CA CYS A 81 -4.12 11.68 -0.49
C CYS A 81 -4.63 11.60 0.95
N HIS A 82 -5.88 11.18 1.15
CA HIS A 82 -6.46 10.99 2.48
C HIS A 82 -5.81 9.80 3.19
N LEU A 83 -5.70 8.66 2.50
CA LEU A 83 -5.00 7.49 3.03
C LEU A 83 -3.51 7.80 3.29
N ALA A 84 -2.85 8.54 2.38
CA ALA A 84 -1.46 8.96 2.54
C ALA A 84 -1.24 9.79 3.82
N GLN A 85 -2.15 10.73 4.11
CA GLN A 85 -2.12 11.51 5.35
C GLN A 85 -2.41 10.64 6.58
N MET A 86 -3.40 9.74 6.49
CA MET A 86 -3.77 8.86 7.59
C MET A 86 -2.63 7.91 8.00
N LEU A 87 -1.81 7.52 7.03
CA LEU A 87 -0.63 6.69 7.22
C LEU A 87 0.63 7.51 7.50
N GLU A 88 0.52 8.84 7.53
CA GLU A 88 1.64 9.80 7.67
C GLU A 88 2.78 9.50 6.68
N LEU A 89 2.42 9.07 5.47
CA LEU A 89 3.35 8.74 4.39
C LEU A 89 3.79 9.97 3.61
N SER A 90 2.94 10.99 3.59
CA SER A 90 3.29 12.31 3.06
C SER A 90 4.00 13.10 4.15
N SER A 91 5.28 13.43 3.96
CA SER A 91 5.91 14.56 4.65
C SER A 91 5.37 15.87 4.08
N GLY A 92 4.06 16.09 4.18
CA GLY A 92 3.48 17.43 4.12
C GLY A 92 3.69 18.08 5.49
N PRO A 93 4.00 19.39 5.57
CA PRO A 93 4.33 20.02 6.83
C PRO A 93 3.20 19.77 7.81
N GLN A 94 3.59 19.20 8.95
CA GLN A 94 2.86 19.14 10.19
C GLN A 94 2.11 20.47 10.36
N SER A 95 0.86 20.52 9.92
CA SER A 95 -0.01 21.66 10.21
C SER A 95 -0.46 21.46 11.64
N GLY A 96 0.47 21.75 12.56
CA GLY A 96 0.07 22.42 13.77
C GLY A 96 -0.49 23.77 13.36
N LYS A 97 -1.71 24.05 13.82
CA LYS A 97 -2.16 25.38 14.24
C LYS A 97 -3.54 25.24 14.86
N ASP A 98 -3.52 25.45 16.19
CA ASP A 98 -4.58 25.81 17.14
C ASP A 98 -5.95 25.10 17.10
#